data_AF-A0A938HCH3-F1
#
_entry.id   AF-A0A938HCH3-F1
#
_cell.length_a   1.000
_cell.length_b   1.000
_cell.length_c   1.000
_cell.angle_alpha   90.00
_cell.angle_beta   90.00
_cell.angle_gamma   90.00
#
_symmetry.space_group_name_H-M   'P 1'
#
loop_
_entity.id
_entity.type
_entity.pdbx_description
1 polymer ?
#
loop_
_entity_poly.entity_id
_entity_poly.type
_entity_poly.pdbx_seq_one_letter_code
_entity_poly.pdbx_strand_id
1 'polypeptide(L)'
;MKNKLSYGQRMADRIAAFGGSWTFIFLFFGILVGWIVLNAWILNQSAYDPYPFILLNLILSCLAAIQAPIIMMSQNRQEEKDRIHAENHYLINQKAEKEIRELHQKVDEIREQIQSLISNSQKTF
;
A
#
# COMPACT_ATOMS: atom_id res chain seq x y z
N MET A 1 -9.83 4.21 18.76
CA MET A 1 -10.03 2.79 19.09
C MET A 1 -8.87 1.99 18.51
N LYS A 2 -8.06 1.34 19.35
CA LYS A 2 -6.85 0.62 18.93
C LYS A 2 -7.25 -0.75 18.39
N ASN A 3 -7.53 -0.82 17.09
CA ASN A 3 -7.96 -2.06 16.45
C ASN A 3 -6.77 -3.05 16.47
N LYS A 4 -6.81 -4.04 17.37
CA LYS A 4 -5.82 -5.11 17.40
C LYS A 4 -6.03 -5.91 16.11
N LEU A 5 -5.16 -5.70 15.13
CA LEU A 5 -5.11 -6.50 13.90
C LEU A 5 -5.29 -7.98 14.27
N SER A 6 -6.32 -8.60 13.70
CA SER A 6 -6.58 -10.03 13.90
C SER A 6 -5.33 -10.82 13.50
N TYR A 7 -5.05 -11.93 14.19
CA TYR A 7 -3.88 -12.78 13.90
C TYR A 7 -3.79 -13.13 12.40
N GLY A 8 -4.93 -13.36 11.75
CA GLY A 8 -5.01 -13.60 10.31
C GLY A 8 -4.55 -12.41 9.47
N GLN A 9 -4.90 -11.18 9.85
CA GLN A 9 -4.48 -9.96 9.14
C GLN A 9 -2.97 -9.75 9.23
N ARG A 10 -2.38 -9.99 10.42
CA ARG A 10 -0.93 -9.91 10.62
C ARG A 10 -0.16 -10.96 9.81
N MET A 11 -0.71 -12.16 9.71
CA MET A 11 -0.08 -13.24 8.93
C MET A 11 -0.20 -12.97 7.44
N ALA A 12 -1.36 -12.48 6.97
CA ALA A 12 -1.56 -12.06 5.60
C ALA A 12 -0.65 -10.88 5.20
N ASP A 13 -0.41 -9.91 6.08
CA ASP A 13 0.56 -8.82 5.84
C ASP A 13 1.99 -9.36 5.63
N ARG A 14 2.43 -10.33 6.45
CA ARG A 14 3.75 -10.95 6.28
C ARG A 14 3.86 -11.77 5.01
N ILE A 15 2.83 -12.54 4.67
CA ILE A 15 2.81 -13.36 3.46
C ILE A 15 2.81 -12.47 2.22
N ALA A 16 2.05 -11.37 2.22
CA ALA A 16 2.06 -10.40 1.13
C ALA A 16 3.43 -9.72 0.97
N ALA A 17 4.06 -9.31 2.08
CA ALA A 17 5.40 -8.71 2.04
C ALA A 17 6.48 -9.70 1.55
N PHE A 18 6.38 -10.98 1.93
CA PHE A 18 7.32 -12.02 1.50
C PHE A 18 7.10 -12.43 0.03
N GLY A 19 5.84 -12.66 -0.37
CA GLY A 19 5.48 -13.04 -1.73
C GLY A 19 5.74 -11.96 -2.78
N GLY A 20 5.80 -10.68 -2.38
CA GLY A 20 6.18 -9.57 -3.24
C GLY A 20 7.69 -9.31 -3.37
N SER A 21 8.53 -10.08 -2.68
CA SER A 21 9.98 -9.89 -2.70
C SER A 21 10.65 -10.53 -3.92
N TRP A 22 11.63 -9.83 -4.49
CA TRP A 22 12.53 -10.40 -5.51
C TRP A 22 13.25 -11.67 -5.03
N THR A 23 13.58 -11.77 -3.75
CA THR A 23 14.23 -12.96 -3.18
C THR A 23 13.34 -14.20 -3.23
N PHE A 24 12.02 -14.03 -3.07
CA PHE A 24 11.05 -15.12 -3.17
C PHE A 24 10.97 -15.66 -4.60
N ILE A 25 10.98 -14.76 -5.60
CA ILE A 25 10.94 -15.13 -7.02
C ILE A 25 12.15 -16.01 -7.38
N PHE A 26 13.37 -15.59 -7.00
CA PHE A 26 14.58 -16.36 -7.29
C PHE A 26 14.61 -17.70 -6.55
N LEU A 27 14.19 -17.73 -5.28
CA LEU A 27 14.09 -18.98 -4.51
C LEU A 27 13.10 -19.95 -5.13
N PHE A 28 11.90 -19.47 -5.50
CA PHE A 28 10.86 -20.27 -6.12
C PHE A 28 11.33 -20.85 -7.46
N PHE A 29 11.97 -20.03 -8.29
CA PHE A 29 12.56 -20.48 -9.55
C PHE A 29 13.65 -21.53 -9.34
N GLY A 30 14.52 -21.35 -8.35
CA GLY A 30 15.56 -22.32 -7.99
C GLY A 30 14.99 -23.68 -7.57
N ILE A 31 13.90 -23.68 -6.80
CA ILE A 31 13.18 -24.92 -6.41
C ILE A 31 12.60 -25.61 -7.64
N LEU A 32 11.97 -24.87 -8.56
CA LEU A 32 11.41 -25.43 -9.80
C LEU A 32 12.50 -26.07 -10.67
N VAL A 33 13.61 -25.37 -10.90
CA VAL A 33 14.74 -25.90 -11.65
C VAL A 33 15.33 -27.11 -10.95
N GLY A 34 15.49 -27.06 -9.63
CA GLY A 34 15.96 -28.20 -8.83
C GLY A 34 15.06 -29.42 -8.96
N TRP A 35 13.74 -29.24 -8.94
CA TRP A 35 12.76 -30.32 -9.12
C TRP A 35 12.85 -30.96 -10.51
N ILE A 36 12.96 -30.13 -11.55
CA ILE A 36 13.11 -30.58 -12.94
C ILE A 36 14.42 -31.37 -13.09
N VAL A 37 15.54 -30.84 -12.60
CA VAL A 37 16.85 -31.52 -12.68
C VAL A 37 16.83 -32.85 -11.93
N LEU A 38 16.25 -32.89 -10.73
CA LEU A 38 16.17 -34.10 -9.92
C LEU A 38 15.34 -35.19 -10.63
N ASN A 39 14.16 -34.86 -11.14
CA ASN A 39 13.30 -35.84 -11.80
C ASN A 39 13.78 -36.23 -13.21
N ALA A 40 14.34 -35.30 -13.98
CA ALA A 40 14.75 -35.56 -15.36
C ALA A 40 16.13 -36.24 -15.45
N TRP A 41 17.08 -35.91 -14.58
CA TRP A 41 18.47 -36.38 -14.70
C TRP A 41 18.89 -37.36 -13.61
N ILE A 42 18.46 -37.15 -12.36
CA ILE A 42 18.96 -37.95 -11.22
C ILE A 42 18.14 -39.23 -11.05
N LEU A 43 16.82 -39.13 -11.14
CA LEU A 43 15.90 -40.23 -10.87
C LEU A 43 15.42 -40.98 -12.12
N ASN A 44 16.05 -40.81 -13.29
CA ASN A 44 15.59 -41.23 -14.62
C ASN A 44 14.79 -42.58 -14.72
N GLN A 45 15.12 -43.62 -13.95
CA GLN A 45 14.37 -44.92 -13.93
C GLN A 45 13.29 -45.05 -12.83
N SER A 46 13.26 -44.16 -11.85
CA SER A 46 12.31 -44.09 -10.73
C SER A 46 11.78 -42.66 -10.55
N ALA A 47 11.62 -41.92 -11.65
CA ALA A 47 11.16 -40.53 -11.63
C ALA A 47 9.75 -40.46 -11.04
N TYR A 48 9.59 -39.65 -9.99
CA TYR A 48 8.29 -39.40 -9.38
C TYR A 48 7.40 -38.54 -10.28
N ASP A 49 8.00 -37.65 -11.07
CA ASP A 49 7.32 -36.80 -12.05
C ASP A 49 8.09 -36.79 -13.38
N PRO A 50 7.97 -37.85 -14.20
CA PRO A 50 8.65 -37.91 -15.49
C PRO A 50 8.09 -36.87 -16.48
N TYR A 51 8.91 -36.50 -17.46
CA TYR A 51 8.49 -35.59 -18.53
C TYR A 51 7.20 -36.13 -19.18
N PRO A 52 6.10 -35.34 -19.25
CA PRO A 52 6.01 -33.87 -19.29
C PRO A 52 5.71 -33.14 -17.95
N PHE A 53 6.01 -33.70 -16.78
CA PHE A 53 5.86 -33.10 -15.44
C PHE A 53 4.40 -32.77 -15.04
N ILE A 54 3.54 -33.78 -14.97
CA ILE A 54 2.11 -33.60 -14.69
C ILE A 54 1.86 -33.08 -13.25
N LEU A 55 2.66 -33.52 -12.27
CA LEU A 55 2.50 -33.14 -10.88
C LEU A 55 2.93 -31.69 -10.66
N LEU A 56 4.07 -31.31 -11.24
CA LEU A 56 4.54 -29.92 -11.22
C LEU A 56 3.49 -28.98 -11.83
N ASN A 57 2.92 -29.35 -12.97
CA ASN A 57 1.90 -28.57 -13.64
C ASN A 57 0.63 -28.42 -12.77
N LEU A 58 0.19 -29.48 -12.12
CA LEU A 58 -0.97 -29.47 -11.22
C LEU A 58 -0.75 -28.52 -10.03
N ILE A 59 0.42 -28.60 -9.39
CA ILE A 59 0.77 -27.74 -8.25
C ILE A 59 0.81 -26.26 -8.68
N LEU A 60 1.46 -25.96 -9.81
CA LEU A 60 1.54 -24.61 -10.34
C LEU A 60 0.15 -24.04 -10.69
N SER A 61 -0.73 -24.85 -11.27
CA SER A 61 -2.10 -24.45 -11.59
C SER A 61 -2.91 -24.14 -10.32
N CYS A 62 -2.77 -24.95 -9.27
CA CYS A 62 -3.41 -24.70 -7.97
C CYS A 62 -2.88 -23.42 -7.31
N LEU A 63 -1.56 -23.21 -7.34
CA LEU A 63 -0.93 -21.98 -6.84
C LEU A 63 -1.46 -20.74 -7.57
N ALA A 64 -1.53 -20.79 -8.90
CA ALA A 64 -2.05 -19.68 -9.72
C ALA A 64 -3.53 -19.39 -9.43
N ALA A 65 -4.36 -20.42 -9.24
CA ALA A 65 -5.78 -20.28 -8.93
C ALA A 65 -6.03 -19.54 -7.60
N ILE A 66 -5.19 -19.80 -6.59
CA ILE A 66 -5.28 -19.15 -5.27
C ILE A 66 -4.64 -17.74 -5.30
N GLN A 67 -3.73 -17.48 -6.24
CA GLN A 67 -2.98 -16.23 -6.32
C GLN A 67 -3.90 -15.02 -6.58
N ALA A 68 -4.83 -15.12 -7.53
CA ALA A 68 -5.71 -14.01 -7.91
C ALA A 68 -6.60 -13.50 -6.74
N PRO A 69 -7.30 -14.37 -5.97
CA PRO A 69 -8.02 -13.95 -4.78
C PRO A 69 -7.13 -13.31 -3.71
N ILE A 70 -5.93 -13.85 -3.47
CA ILE A 70 -5.00 -13.27 -2.48
C ILE A 70 -4.56 -11.88 -2.90
N ILE A 71 -4.23 -11.69 -4.19
CA ILE A 71 -3.89 -10.38 -4.74
C ILE A 71 -5.07 -9.43 -4.55
N MET A 72 -6.29 -9.84 -4.90
CA MET A 72 -7.51 -9.02 -4.74
C MET A 72 -7.78 -8.67 -3.28
N MET A 73 -7.60 -9.61 -2.34
CA MET A 73 -7.73 -9.33 -0.90
C MET A 73 -6.68 -8.32 -0.41
N SER A 74 -5.44 -8.42 -0.92
CA SER A 74 -4.38 -7.47 -0.59
C SER A 74 -4.65 -6.09 -1.19
N GLN A 75 -5.19 -6.03 -2.40
CA GLN A 75 -5.62 -4.80 -3.08
C GLN A 75 -6.76 -4.12 -2.33
N ASN A 76 -7.87 -4.82 -2.05
CA ASN A 76 -9.01 -4.28 -1.28
C ASN A 76 -8.57 -3.69 0.06
N ARG A 77 -7.60 -4.32 0.74
CA ARG A 77 -7.06 -3.82 2.00
C ARG A 77 -6.20 -2.57 1.83
N GLN A 78 -5.44 -2.47 0.73
CA GLN A 78 -4.65 -1.29 0.43
C GLN A 78 -5.55 -0.11 0.05
N GLU A 79 -6.57 -0.35 -0.78
CA GLU A 79 -7.57 0.65 -1.16
C GLU A 79 -8.31 1.22 0.05
N GLU A 80 -8.67 0.38 1.03
CA GLU A 80 -9.30 0.85 2.27
C GLU A 80 -8.38 1.79 3.07
N LYS A 81 -7.10 1.46 3.18
CA LYS A 81 -6.10 2.35 3.82
C LYS A 81 -5.98 3.66 3.06
N ASP A 82 -5.86 3.58 1.74
CA ASP A 82 -5.70 4.74 0.86
C ASP A 82 -6.94 5.65 0.92
N ARG A 83 -8.15 5.09 1.01
CA ARG A 83 -9.41 5.82 1.22
C ARG A 83 -9.40 6.61 2.53
N ILE A 84 -9.03 5.97 3.64
CA ILE A 84 -8.94 6.64 4.95
C ILE A 84 -7.89 7.75 4.92
N HIS A 85 -6.75 7.52 4.27
CA HIS A 85 -5.73 8.56 4.10
C HIS A 85 -6.25 9.74 3.28
N ALA A 86 -6.95 9.47 2.17
CA ALA A 86 -7.56 10.51 1.33
C ALA A 86 -8.61 11.34 2.10
N GLU A 87 -9.46 10.70 2.89
CA GLU A 87 -10.45 11.39 3.73
C GLU A 87 -9.77 12.31 4.76
N ASN A 88 -8.73 11.81 5.44
CA ASN A 88 -7.95 12.63 6.38
C ASN A 88 -7.28 13.81 5.69
N HIS A 89 -6.69 13.60 4.51
CA HIS A 89 -6.09 14.68 3.72
C HIS A 89 -7.13 15.74 3.34
N TYR A 90 -8.34 15.33 2.94
CA TYR A 90 -9.43 16.23 2.63
C TYR A 90 -9.84 17.09 3.84
N LEU A 91 -9.98 16.49 5.02
CA LEU A 91 -10.33 17.21 6.25
C LEU A 91 -9.23 18.20 6.68
N ILE A 92 -7.97 17.81 6.58
CA ILE A 92 -6.82 18.70 6.85
C ILE A 92 -6.86 19.89 5.89
N ASN A 93 -7.12 19.65 4.61
CA ASN A 93 -7.14 20.72 3.61
C ASN A 93 -8.28 21.72 3.86
N GLN A 94 -9.49 21.23 4.20
CA GLN A 94 -10.59 22.11 4.58
C GLN A 94 -10.27 22.95 5.83
N LYS A 95 -9.62 22.35 6.82
CA LYS A 95 -9.19 23.07 8.02
C LYS A 95 -8.15 24.15 7.67
N ALA A 96 -7.18 23.83 6.84
CA ALA A 96 -6.18 24.79 6.36
C ALA A 96 -6.82 25.94 5.58
N GLU A 97 -7.81 25.66 4.73
CA GLU A 97 -8.56 26.71 4.00
C GLU A 97 -9.27 27.66 4.98
N LYS A 98 -9.91 27.12 6.01
CA LYS A 98 -10.57 27.93 7.05
C LYS A 98 -9.56 28.78 7.81
N GLU A 99 -8.44 28.21 8.24
CA GLU A 99 -7.38 28.93 8.94
C GLU A 99 -6.77 30.05 8.08
N ILE A 100 -6.57 29.81 6.77
CA ILE A 100 -6.11 30.84 5.82
C ILE A 100 -7.14 31.96 5.71
N ARG A 101 -8.44 31.64 5.64
CA ARG A 101 -9.51 32.64 5.57
C ARG A 101 -9.56 33.52 6.83
N GLU A 102 -9.42 32.91 8.01
CA GLU A 102 -9.34 33.63 9.28
C GLU A 102 -8.09 34.52 9.37
N LEU A 103 -6.95 34.04 8.87
CA LEU A 103 -5.74 34.86 8.77
C LEU A 103 -5.93 36.05 7.81
N HIS A 104 -6.61 35.85 6.69
CA HIS A 104 -6.89 36.93 5.73
C HIS A 104 -7.75 38.03 6.37
N GLN A 105 -8.79 37.65 7.11
CA GLN A 105 -9.63 38.59 7.86
C GLN A 105 -8.82 39.41 8.87
N LYS A 106 -7.94 38.76 9.65
CA LYS A 106 -7.07 39.46 10.60
C LYS A 106 -6.09 40.42 9.90
N VAL A 107 -5.58 40.06 8.73
CA VAL A 107 -4.71 40.92 7.93
C VAL A 107 -5.48 42.16 7.44
N ASP A 108 -6.71 41.99 6.98
CA ASP A 108 -7.57 43.10 6.56
C ASP A 108 -7.91 44.03 7.73
N GLU A 109 -8.25 43.47 8.91
CA GLU A 109 -8.49 44.24 10.13
C GLU A 109 -7.26 45.08 10.54
N ILE A 110 -6.06 44.48 10.51
CA ILE A 110 -4.80 45.20 10.79
C ILE A 110 -4.57 46.31 9.76
N ARG A 111 -4.86 46.05 8.47
CA ARG A 111 -4.71 47.04 7.40
C ARG A 111 -5.62 48.25 7.64
N GLU A 112 -6.87 48.02 8.02
CA GLU A 112 -7.82 49.08 8.35
C GLU A 112 -7.38 49.91 9.56
N GLN A 113 -6.89 49.24 10.63
CA GLN A 113 -6.35 49.93 11.80
C GLN A 113 -5.17 50.84 11.42
N ILE A 114 -4.21 50.33 10.64
CA ILE A 114 -3.07 51.13 10.15
C ILE A 114 -3.56 52.34 9.34
N GLN A 115 -4.50 52.14 8.42
CA GLN A 115 -5.06 53.23 7.60
C GLN A 115 -5.71 54.30 8.48
N SER A 116 -6.43 53.88 9.52
CA SER A 116 -7.08 54.79 10.46
C SER A 116 -6.06 55.62 11.25
N LEU A 117 -4.96 55.00 11.71
CA LEU A 117 -3.89 55.67 12.46
C LEU A 117 -3.20 56.72 11.58
N ILE A 118 -2.86 56.36 10.34
CA ILE A 118 -2.26 57.29 9.36
C ILE A 118 -3.19 58.49 9.12
N SER A 119 -4.49 58.25 8.93
CA SER A 119 -5.47 59.32 8.68
C SER A 119 -5.64 60.27 9.88
N ASN A 120 -5.56 59.76 11.11
CA ASN A 120 -5.68 60.56 12.32
C ASN A 120 -4.43 61.41 12.55
N SER A 121 -3.23 60.86 12.28
CA SER A 121 -1.98 61.61 12.32
C SER A 121 -1.94 62.75 11.29
N GLN A 122 -2.54 62.61 10.11
CA GLN A 122 -2.61 63.70 9.12
C GLN A 122 -3.55 64.84 9.52
N LYS A 123 -4.55 64.60 10.37
CA LYS A 123 -5.49 65.64 10.85
C LYS A 123 -4.94 66.45 12.02
N THR A 124 -3.85 66.00 12.65
CA THR A 124 -3.25 66.64 13.84
C THR A 124 -2.16 67.65 13.49
N PHE A 125 -1.86 67.83 12.20
CA PHE A 125 -0.98 68.87 11.65
C PHE A 125 -1.79 69.78 10.72
#